data_AF-A0A3B9HRJ6-F1
#
_entry.id   AF-A0A3B9HRJ6-F1
#
_cell.length_a   1.000
_cell.length_b   1.000
_cell.length_c   1.000
_cell.angle_alpha   90.00
_cell.angle_beta   90.00
_cell.angle_gamma   90.00
#
_symmetry.space_group_name_H-M   'P 1'
#
loop_
_entity.id
_entity.type
_entity.pdbx_description
1 polymer ?
#
loop_
_entity_poly.entity_id
_entity_poly.type
_entity_poly.pdbx_seq_one_letter_code
_entity_poly.pdbx_strand_id
1 'polypeptide(L)'
;MYRENLSEFVNKYRFAHVPLARGDQKQILQACRFALWHQHSDELQSILMACGMGESEIIERKAFYLEFASMIGHLIILVPGLANYFMIDYIAEDMIDGGDPELAQAGFRLQKIISAAKNKEKKVRGKVVMPAMPELSAAQIDAYKKNPAAFIVDFFESNWEYDSDRSYGLAVVAELLALDPEDRDHTGKILMDALGRFPDRDEFFHYFTTTTARILYENDYKYWAALAIDVFSPLCGNRQSEVGQPTSPAARLDDQPQLPAELELAAIADVWKAEGADAAAKKAMERVKLTPGDAFAFGLLGHLYLVNFDIPRALACLSRAYWLEPDSAMVVFYLGQAFHAGYFEKQVDLCLARLHTLPEYQKEPDQYQLGVELFIKCDTPETHATLDGRPAGRCPLQMRGIRAGHHRIVWQLPGGRQHPYSVTLEDATVAKFRFHPDPGSVSHEISRSGSVTIFDNGSARLLSDVVAAYLVDDLASLPQPSVEDCLKRIE
;
A
#
# COMPACT_ATOMS: atom_id res chain seq x y z
N MET A 1 -11.09 -19.75 -14.30
CA MET A 1 -11.42 -18.74 -15.33
C MET A 1 -10.94 -17.34 -14.97
N TYR A 2 -11.55 -16.58 -14.04
CA TYR A 2 -11.04 -15.21 -13.73
C TYR A 2 -9.59 -15.19 -13.22
N ARG A 3 -9.15 -16.22 -12.50
CA ARG A 3 -7.76 -16.36 -12.03
C ARG A 3 -6.75 -16.69 -13.12
N GLU A 4 -7.19 -17.35 -14.20
CA GLU A 4 -6.30 -17.80 -15.28
C GLU A 4 -6.14 -16.71 -16.34
N ASN A 5 -7.23 -15.99 -16.63
CA ASN A 5 -7.26 -14.89 -17.59
C ASN A 5 -8.39 -13.92 -17.22
N LEU A 6 -8.05 -12.92 -16.39
CA LEU A 6 -9.01 -11.94 -15.90
C LEU A 6 -9.60 -11.12 -17.06
N SER A 7 -8.78 -10.72 -18.04
CA SER A 7 -9.24 -9.92 -19.17
C SER A 7 -10.23 -10.69 -20.07
N GLU A 8 -10.02 -11.99 -20.29
CA GLU A 8 -11.00 -12.84 -21.01
C GLU A 8 -12.30 -13.02 -20.21
N PHE A 9 -12.17 -13.25 -18.90
CA PHE A 9 -13.33 -13.32 -18.02
C PHE A 9 -14.15 -12.02 -18.06
N VAL A 10 -13.50 -10.87 -17.92
CA VAL A 10 -14.14 -9.55 -18.01
C VAL A 10 -14.84 -9.36 -19.36
N ASN A 11 -14.19 -9.74 -20.46
CA ASN A 11 -14.78 -9.63 -21.79
C ASN A 11 -16.06 -10.47 -21.94
N LYS A 12 -16.13 -11.67 -21.33
CA LYS A 12 -17.36 -12.48 -21.32
C LYS A 12 -18.54 -11.72 -20.71
N TYR A 13 -18.35 -11.07 -19.56
CA TYR A 13 -19.42 -10.40 -18.83
C TYR A 13 -19.70 -8.97 -19.31
N ARG A 14 -18.77 -8.34 -20.03
CA ARG A 14 -19.03 -7.06 -20.73
C ARG A 14 -20.20 -7.18 -21.72
N PHE A 15 -20.39 -8.34 -22.35
CA PHE A 15 -21.48 -8.58 -23.29
C PHE A 15 -22.69 -9.28 -22.65
N ALA A 16 -22.48 -10.11 -21.63
CA ALA A 16 -23.53 -10.93 -21.04
C ALA A 16 -24.22 -10.29 -19.82
N HIS A 17 -23.65 -9.21 -19.25
CA HIS A 17 -24.02 -8.66 -17.94
C HIS A 17 -24.01 -9.74 -16.84
N VAL A 18 -24.56 -9.47 -15.64
CA VAL A 18 -24.64 -10.48 -14.56
C VAL A 18 -25.67 -11.55 -14.96
N PRO A 19 -25.29 -12.84 -15.04
CA PRO A 19 -26.25 -13.90 -15.40
C PRO A 19 -27.20 -14.25 -14.25
N LEU A 20 -28.30 -14.95 -14.57
CA LEU A 20 -29.23 -15.49 -13.57
C LEU A 20 -28.63 -16.66 -12.76
N ALA A 21 -27.64 -17.36 -13.30
CA ALA A 21 -27.03 -18.52 -12.66
C ALA A 21 -26.19 -18.11 -11.43
N ARG A 22 -26.54 -18.62 -10.25
CA ARG A 22 -25.86 -18.29 -8.98
C ARG A 22 -24.36 -18.62 -8.97
N GLY A 23 -23.95 -19.64 -9.71
CA GLY A 23 -22.52 -19.99 -9.85
C GLY A 23 -21.72 -18.88 -10.54
N ASP A 24 -22.25 -18.33 -11.62
CA ASP A 24 -21.64 -17.22 -12.36
C ASP A 24 -21.64 -15.93 -11.53
N GLN A 25 -22.75 -15.64 -10.83
CA GLN A 25 -22.85 -14.48 -9.93
C GLN A 25 -21.75 -14.46 -8.87
N LYS A 26 -21.48 -15.61 -8.23
CA LYS A 26 -20.39 -15.74 -7.25
C LYS A 26 -19.01 -15.50 -7.87
N GLN A 27 -18.79 -15.98 -9.10
CA GLN A 27 -17.52 -15.72 -9.79
C GLN A 27 -17.32 -14.23 -10.09
N ILE A 28 -18.39 -13.48 -10.38
CA ILE A 28 -18.30 -12.02 -10.57
C ILE A 28 -17.87 -11.32 -9.28
N LEU A 29 -18.49 -11.66 -8.14
CA LEU A 29 -18.11 -11.10 -6.84
C LEU A 29 -16.64 -11.41 -6.48
N GLN A 30 -16.19 -12.65 -6.72
CA GLN A 30 -14.79 -13.02 -6.50
C GLN A 30 -13.84 -12.35 -7.49
N ALA A 31 -14.25 -12.18 -8.76
CA ALA A 31 -13.46 -11.44 -9.74
C ALA A 31 -13.32 -9.95 -9.36
N CYS A 32 -14.34 -9.33 -8.77
CA CYS A 32 -14.24 -7.97 -8.22
C CYS A 32 -13.17 -7.91 -7.11
N ARG A 33 -13.23 -8.82 -6.13
CA ARG A 33 -12.23 -8.89 -5.06
C ARG A 33 -10.84 -9.13 -5.61
N PHE A 34 -10.69 -10.11 -6.48
CA PHE A 34 -9.42 -10.45 -7.11
C PHE A 34 -8.85 -9.24 -7.87
N ALA A 35 -9.65 -8.59 -8.72
CA ALA A 35 -9.23 -7.43 -9.48
C ALA A 35 -8.79 -6.27 -8.58
N LEU A 36 -9.53 -6.00 -7.50
CA LEU A 36 -9.17 -4.97 -6.53
C LEU A 36 -7.85 -5.29 -5.82
N TRP A 37 -7.77 -6.44 -5.15
CA TRP A 37 -6.65 -6.77 -4.27
C TRP A 37 -5.36 -7.09 -5.03
N HIS A 38 -5.46 -7.50 -6.31
CA HIS A 38 -4.31 -7.72 -7.19
C HIS A 38 -3.95 -6.52 -8.08
N GLN A 39 -4.63 -5.38 -7.91
CA GLN A 39 -4.37 -4.10 -8.59
C GLN A 39 -4.70 -4.06 -10.11
N HIS A 40 -5.72 -4.80 -10.53
CA HIS A 40 -6.25 -4.79 -11.90
C HIS A 40 -7.38 -3.75 -12.06
N SER A 41 -7.03 -2.46 -12.01
CA SER A 41 -8.00 -1.35 -11.99
C SER A 41 -8.90 -1.28 -13.23
N ASP A 42 -8.36 -1.53 -14.43
CA ASP A 42 -9.12 -1.47 -15.69
C ASP A 42 -10.15 -2.60 -15.80
N GLU A 43 -9.75 -3.82 -15.39
CA GLU A 43 -10.64 -4.97 -15.28
C GLU A 43 -11.70 -4.76 -14.20
N LEU A 44 -11.33 -4.24 -13.03
CA LEU A 44 -12.28 -3.90 -11.97
C LEU A 44 -13.32 -2.90 -12.47
N GLN A 45 -12.88 -1.83 -13.14
CA GLN A 45 -13.80 -0.86 -13.75
C GLN A 45 -14.75 -1.56 -14.72
N SER A 46 -14.23 -2.41 -15.59
CA SER A 46 -15.02 -3.13 -16.59
C SER A 46 -16.03 -4.10 -15.97
N ILE A 47 -15.67 -4.77 -14.87
CA ILE A 47 -16.59 -5.67 -14.14
C ILE A 47 -17.71 -4.84 -13.49
N LEU A 48 -17.36 -3.73 -12.82
CA LEU A 48 -18.36 -2.83 -12.22
C LEU A 48 -19.32 -2.28 -13.27
N MET A 49 -18.81 -1.91 -14.46
CA MET A 49 -19.64 -1.50 -15.59
C MET A 49 -20.59 -2.61 -16.06
N ALA A 50 -20.14 -3.87 -16.10
CA ALA A 50 -21.00 -5.00 -16.47
C ALA A 50 -22.09 -5.31 -15.42
N CYS A 51 -21.86 -4.93 -14.16
CA CYS A 51 -22.85 -5.02 -13.08
C CYS A 51 -23.93 -3.94 -13.14
N GLY A 52 -23.76 -2.87 -13.93
CA GLY A 52 -24.80 -1.89 -14.17
C GLY A 52 -25.96 -2.48 -14.98
N MET A 53 -27.17 -2.45 -14.42
CA MET A 53 -28.39 -2.97 -15.05
C MET A 53 -29.60 -2.17 -14.58
N GLY A 54 -30.69 -2.22 -15.33
CA GLY A 54 -31.92 -1.51 -14.95
C GLY A 54 -32.63 -2.14 -13.75
N GLU A 55 -33.50 -1.37 -13.10
CA GLU A 55 -34.30 -1.75 -11.92
C GLU A 55 -34.92 -3.16 -12.00
N SER A 56 -35.58 -3.49 -13.11
CA SER A 56 -36.24 -4.80 -13.29
C SER A 56 -35.23 -5.96 -13.32
N GLU A 57 -34.07 -5.77 -13.94
CA GLU A 57 -33.02 -6.78 -14.02
C GLU A 57 -32.31 -6.97 -12.67
N ILE A 58 -32.17 -5.88 -11.90
CA ILE A 58 -31.66 -5.91 -10.52
C ILE A 58 -32.59 -6.75 -9.63
N ILE A 59 -33.91 -6.54 -9.73
CA ILE A 59 -34.91 -7.30 -8.95
C ILE A 59 -34.84 -8.79 -9.28
N GLU A 60 -34.74 -9.16 -10.56
CA GLU A 60 -34.56 -10.56 -10.99
C GLU A 60 -33.30 -11.21 -10.40
N ARG A 61 -32.30 -10.39 -10.06
CA ARG A 61 -31.00 -10.81 -9.51
C ARG A 61 -30.83 -10.35 -8.06
N LYS A 62 -31.93 -10.16 -7.33
CA LYS A 62 -31.95 -9.62 -5.95
C LYS A 62 -30.84 -10.16 -5.06
N ALA A 63 -30.68 -11.48 -5.00
CA ALA A 63 -29.67 -12.12 -4.16
C ALA A 63 -28.23 -11.71 -4.52
N PHE A 64 -27.92 -11.48 -5.81
CA PHE A 64 -26.62 -10.95 -6.21
C PHE A 64 -26.45 -9.50 -5.77
N TYR A 65 -27.46 -8.64 -5.98
CA TYR A 65 -27.32 -7.22 -5.65
C TYR A 65 -27.29 -6.93 -4.15
N LEU A 66 -27.94 -7.76 -3.32
CA LEU A 66 -27.76 -7.71 -1.87
C LEU A 66 -26.32 -8.06 -1.45
N GLU A 67 -25.76 -9.15 -2.01
CA GLU A 67 -24.36 -9.53 -1.77
C GLU A 67 -23.36 -8.51 -2.33
N PHE A 68 -23.66 -7.96 -3.51
CA PHE A 68 -22.85 -6.93 -4.17
C PHE A 68 -22.83 -5.66 -3.34
N ALA A 69 -23.98 -5.19 -2.85
CA ALA A 69 -24.04 -3.97 -2.07
C ALA A 69 -23.31 -4.10 -0.72
N SER A 70 -23.44 -5.25 -0.04
CA SER A 70 -22.67 -5.53 1.18
C SER A 70 -21.17 -5.59 0.87
N MET A 71 -20.75 -6.38 -0.13
CA MET A 71 -19.34 -6.49 -0.55
C MET A 71 -18.76 -5.12 -0.93
N ILE A 72 -19.38 -4.39 -1.85
CA ILE A 72 -18.88 -3.10 -2.30
C ILE A 72 -18.89 -2.08 -1.15
N GLY A 73 -19.88 -2.15 -0.25
CA GLY A 73 -19.88 -1.37 0.98
C GLY A 73 -18.62 -1.62 1.82
N HIS A 74 -18.24 -2.88 2.04
CA HIS A 74 -16.99 -3.22 2.72
C HIS A 74 -15.77 -2.72 1.97
N LEU A 75 -15.71 -2.95 0.66
CA LEU A 75 -14.57 -2.54 -0.14
C LEU A 75 -14.40 -1.02 -0.17
N ILE A 76 -15.48 -0.24 -0.16
CA ILE A 76 -15.41 1.23 -0.05
C ILE A 76 -14.95 1.66 1.35
N ILE A 77 -15.39 0.99 2.42
CA ILE A 77 -14.89 1.26 3.78
C ILE A 77 -13.37 1.06 3.83
N LEU A 78 -12.88 -0.02 3.21
CA LEU A 78 -11.45 -0.37 3.22
C LEU A 78 -10.64 0.46 2.22
N VAL A 79 -11.23 0.80 1.08
CA VAL A 79 -10.63 1.53 -0.04
C VAL A 79 -11.59 2.65 -0.47
N PRO A 80 -11.60 3.80 0.25
CA PRO A 80 -12.55 4.89 -0.01
C PRO A 80 -12.54 5.43 -1.44
N GLY A 81 -11.40 5.29 -2.14
CA GLY A 81 -11.28 5.68 -3.55
C GLY A 81 -12.25 4.94 -4.49
N LEU A 82 -12.76 3.77 -4.11
CA LEU A 82 -13.77 3.04 -4.88
C LEU A 82 -15.09 3.81 -4.99
N ALA A 83 -15.40 4.69 -4.04
CA ALA A 83 -16.57 5.55 -4.10
C ALA A 83 -16.59 6.47 -5.34
N ASN A 84 -15.44 6.67 -6.02
CA ASN A 84 -15.36 7.50 -7.22
C ASN A 84 -15.78 6.76 -8.51
N TYR A 85 -16.05 5.45 -8.46
CA TYR A 85 -16.58 4.71 -9.59
C TYR A 85 -18.07 5.01 -9.73
N PHE A 86 -18.42 5.93 -10.63
CA PHE A 86 -19.80 6.41 -10.84
C PHE A 86 -20.84 5.28 -10.98
N MET A 87 -20.45 4.14 -11.58
CA MET A 87 -21.36 3.01 -11.77
C MET A 87 -21.87 2.42 -10.45
N ILE A 88 -21.10 2.53 -9.35
CA ILE A 88 -21.54 2.05 -8.04
C ILE A 88 -22.68 2.92 -7.51
N ASP A 89 -22.63 4.25 -7.72
CA ASP A 89 -23.74 5.14 -7.37
C ASP A 89 -25.00 4.78 -8.16
N TYR A 90 -24.88 4.58 -9.48
CA TYR A 90 -26.00 4.20 -10.34
C TYR A 90 -26.65 2.90 -9.89
N ILE A 91 -25.86 1.85 -9.61
CA ILE A 91 -26.41 0.59 -9.12
C ILE A 91 -27.14 0.79 -7.79
N ALA A 92 -26.60 1.61 -6.89
CA ALA A 92 -27.24 1.89 -5.61
C ALA A 92 -28.56 2.67 -5.78
N GLU A 93 -28.63 3.63 -6.72
CA GLU A 93 -29.84 4.35 -7.12
C GLU A 93 -30.89 3.41 -7.70
N ASP A 94 -30.52 2.57 -8.68
CA ASP A 94 -31.45 1.62 -9.31
C ASP A 94 -31.97 0.55 -8.32
N MET A 95 -31.15 0.18 -7.32
CA MET A 95 -31.59 -0.67 -6.20
C MET A 95 -32.66 0.00 -5.32
N ILE A 96 -32.61 1.32 -5.15
CA ILE A 96 -33.58 2.10 -4.38
C ILE A 96 -34.86 2.30 -5.19
N ASP A 97 -34.73 2.66 -6.46
CA ASP A 97 -35.85 3.05 -7.31
C ASP A 97 -36.69 1.85 -7.78
N GLY A 98 -36.11 0.65 -7.82
CA GLY A 98 -36.81 -0.58 -8.20
C GLY A 98 -37.93 -1.05 -7.25
N GLY A 99 -38.08 -0.44 -6.07
CA GLY A 99 -39.25 -0.64 -5.19
C GLY A 99 -39.29 -1.93 -4.35
N ASP A 100 -38.27 -2.80 -4.42
CA ASP A 100 -38.11 -3.91 -3.48
C ASP A 100 -37.55 -3.39 -2.13
N PRO A 101 -38.20 -3.66 -0.97
CA PRO A 101 -37.79 -3.06 0.30
C PRO A 101 -36.37 -3.44 0.77
N GLU A 102 -35.92 -4.66 0.50
CA GLU A 102 -34.59 -5.12 0.94
C GLU A 102 -33.50 -4.52 0.05
N LEU A 103 -33.72 -4.49 -1.26
CA LEU A 103 -32.81 -3.83 -2.20
C LEU A 103 -32.74 -2.33 -1.92
N ALA A 104 -33.85 -1.67 -1.65
CA ALA A 104 -33.86 -0.26 -1.30
C ALA A 104 -33.10 0.01 0.00
N GLN A 105 -33.27 -0.82 1.03
CA GLN A 105 -32.51 -0.70 2.27
C GLN A 105 -31.00 -0.87 2.04
N ALA A 106 -30.59 -1.87 1.26
CA ALA A 106 -29.20 -2.10 0.91
C ALA A 106 -28.62 -0.96 0.05
N GLY A 107 -29.39 -0.44 -0.90
CA GLY A 107 -29.04 0.70 -1.74
C GLY A 107 -28.86 1.99 -0.93
N PHE A 108 -29.79 2.32 -0.03
CA PHE A 108 -29.66 3.48 0.87
C PHE A 108 -28.42 3.38 1.76
N ARG A 109 -28.14 2.18 2.28
CA ARG A 109 -26.93 1.93 3.06
C ARG A 109 -25.68 2.17 2.20
N LEU A 110 -25.65 1.61 0.99
CA LEU A 110 -24.51 1.77 0.08
C LEU A 110 -24.30 3.25 -0.30
N GLN A 111 -25.36 4.00 -0.61
CA GLN A 111 -25.28 5.46 -0.85
C GLN A 111 -24.73 6.22 0.35
N LYS A 112 -25.14 5.86 1.58
CA LYS A 112 -24.59 6.47 2.80
C LYS A 112 -23.08 6.22 2.91
N ILE A 113 -22.63 4.99 2.63
CA ILE A 113 -21.20 4.62 2.62
C ILE A 113 -20.46 5.45 1.56
N ILE A 114 -20.99 5.52 0.33
CA ILE A 114 -20.39 6.28 -0.78
C ILE A 114 -20.28 7.77 -0.43
N SER A 115 -21.36 8.38 0.07
CA SER A 115 -21.40 9.79 0.43
C SER A 115 -20.34 10.12 1.48
N ALA A 116 -20.25 9.30 2.54
CA ALA A 116 -19.28 9.54 3.59
C ALA A 116 -17.83 9.31 3.11
N ALA A 117 -17.59 8.32 2.24
CA ALA A 117 -16.30 8.11 1.61
C ALA A 117 -15.87 9.29 0.71
N LYS A 118 -16.81 9.89 -0.04
CA LYS A 118 -16.57 11.08 -0.89
C LYS A 118 -16.31 12.35 -0.09
N ASN A 119 -17.05 12.55 1.01
CA ASN A 119 -17.03 13.78 1.77
C ASN A 119 -15.91 13.86 2.83
N LYS A 120 -15.07 12.81 2.94
CA LYS A 120 -14.05 12.66 4.00
C LYS A 120 -14.62 13.03 5.39
N GLU A 121 -15.86 12.61 5.65
CA GLU A 121 -16.52 12.94 6.93
C GLU A 121 -15.69 12.44 8.11
N LYS A 122 -15.76 13.16 9.24
CA LYS A 122 -14.99 12.84 10.44
C LYS A 122 -15.40 11.47 10.98
N LYS A 123 -14.42 10.56 11.11
CA LYS A 123 -14.50 9.29 11.86
C LYS A 123 -15.45 9.42 13.06
N VAL A 124 -16.66 8.87 12.94
CA VAL A 124 -17.68 8.89 13.98
C VAL A 124 -17.44 7.73 14.95
N ARG A 125 -17.24 8.02 16.25
CA ARG A 125 -17.23 6.96 17.26
C ARG A 125 -18.58 6.22 17.25
N GLY A 126 -18.54 4.95 16.85
CA GLY A 126 -19.73 4.16 16.55
C GLY A 126 -20.59 3.88 17.76
N LYS A 127 -21.83 4.29 17.68
CA LYS A 127 -22.89 3.79 18.55
C LYS A 127 -23.36 2.43 18.01
N VAL A 128 -23.41 1.44 18.89
CA VAL A 128 -24.02 0.15 18.58
C VAL A 128 -25.51 0.20 18.94
N VAL A 129 -26.36 -0.24 18.01
CA VAL A 129 -27.82 -0.22 18.17
C VAL A 129 -28.38 -1.59 17.78
N MET A 130 -28.00 -2.61 18.55
CA MET A 130 -28.49 -3.97 18.29
C MET A 130 -30.00 -4.07 18.51
N PRO A 131 -30.71 -4.84 17.69
CA PRO A 131 -32.13 -5.11 17.89
C PRO A 131 -32.33 -6.02 19.12
N ALA A 132 -33.59 -6.19 19.51
CA ALA A 132 -33.94 -7.23 20.46
C ALA A 132 -33.45 -8.60 19.95
N MET A 133 -33.00 -9.45 20.86
CA MET A 133 -32.44 -10.76 20.51
C MET A 133 -33.51 -11.60 19.77
N PRO A 134 -33.27 -12.01 18.52
CA PRO A 134 -34.20 -12.87 17.81
C PRO A 134 -34.20 -14.29 18.38
N GLU A 135 -35.29 -15.02 18.19
CA GLU A 135 -35.35 -16.45 18.50
C GLU A 135 -34.58 -17.23 17.43
N LEU A 136 -33.37 -17.70 17.78
CA LEU A 136 -32.52 -18.51 16.92
C LEU A 136 -32.50 -19.96 17.43
N SER A 137 -32.80 -20.91 16.55
CA SER A 137 -32.63 -22.33 16.82
C SER A 137 -31.14 -22.71 16.89
N ALA A 138 -30.83 -23.82 17.58
CA ALA A 138 -29.46 -24.35 17.64
C ALA A 138 -28.88 -24.63 16.24
N ALA A 139 -29.72 -25.04 15.28
CA ALA A 139 -29.30 -25.27 13.90
C ALA A 139 -28.92 -23.97 13.17
N GLN A 140 -29.63 -22.86 13.42
CA GLN A 140 -29.27 -21.55 12.88
C GLN A 140 -27.95 -21.05 13.46
N ILE A 141 -27.75 -21.22 14.78
CA ILE A 141 -26.49 -20.85 15.44
C ILE A 141 -25.32 -21.68 14.89
N ASP A 142 -25.49 -22.99 14.69
CA ASP A 142 -24.47 -23.85 14.09
C ASP A 142 -24.15 -23.47 12.64
N ALA A 143 -25.16 -23.04 11.86
CA ALA A 143 -24.95 -22.51 10.53
C ALA A 143 -24.09 -21.23 10.54
N TYR A 144 -24.33 -20.32 11.48
CA TYR A 144 -23.50 -19.12 11.64
C TYR A 144 -22.07 -19.43 12.10
N LYS A 145 -21.86 -20.45 12.95
CA LYS A 145 -20.51 -20.91 13.31
C LYS A 145 -19.72 -21.41 12.10
N LYS A 146 -20.41 -22.07 11.16
CA LYS A 146 -19.82 -22.56 9.90
C LYS A 146 -19.63 -21.45 8.88
N ASN A 147 -20.42 -20.38 8.95
CA ASN A 147 -20.30 -19.20 8.10
C ASN A 147 -20.42 -17.89 8.90
N PRO A 148 -19.38 -17.50 9.64
CA PRO A 148 -19.45 -16.32 10.49
C PRO A 148 -19.58 -14.99 9.71
N ALA A 149 -19.24 -14.98 8.41
CA ALA A 149 -19.45 -13.81 7.56
C ALA A 149 -20.94 -13.50 7.40
N ALA A 150 -21.80 -14.51 7.23
CA ALA A 150 -23.25 -14.31 7.17
C ALA A 150 -23.79 -13.71 8.48
N PHE A 151 -23.25 -14.10 9.64
CA PHE A 151 -23.64 -13.51 10.91
C PHE A 151 -23.33 -12.02 11.01
N ILE A 152 -22.20 -11.59 10.43
CA ILE A 152 -21.82 -10.17 10.33
C ILE A 152 -22.81 -9.40 9.46
N VAL A 153 -23.12 -9.93 8.27
CA VAL A 153 -24.05 -9.32 7.32
C VAL A 153 -25.45 -9.20 7.93
N ASP A 154 -25.97 -10.29 8.48
CA ASP A 154 -27.36 -10.38 8.94
C ASP A 154 -27.63 -9.53 10.18
N PHE A 155 -26.64 -9.39 11.08
CA PHE A 155 -26.87 -8.75 12.38
C PHE A 155 -25.99 -7.57 12.68
N PHE A 156 -24.75 -7.50 12.21
CA PHE A 156 -23.81 -6.48 12.68
C PHE A 156 -23.74 -5.29 11.74
N GLU A 157 -23.70 -5.52 10.42
CA GLU A 157 -23.63 -4.46 9.44
C GLU A 157 -24.74 -3.43 9.65
N SER A 158 -26.01 -3.87 9.65
CA SER A 158 -27.17 -2.98 9.76
C SER A 158 -27.35 -2.31 11.13
N ASN A 159 -26.71 -2.82 12.18
CA ASN A 159 -26.95 -2.40 13.57
C ASN A 159 -25.73 -1.73 14.23
N TRP A 160 -24.65 -1.55 13.46
CA TRP A 160 -23.52 -0.73 13.86
C TRP A 160 -23.56 0.58 13.06
N GLU A 161 -23.57 1.73 13.75
CA GLU A 161 -23.48 3.00 13.05
C GLU A 161 -22.20 3.07 12.21
N TYR A 162 -22.36 3.56 10.98
CA TYR A 162 -21.31 3.73 10.00
C TYR A 162 -20.22 4.71 10.50
N ASP A 163 -18.97 4.49 10.05
CA ASP A 163 -17.77 5.31 10.31
C ASP A 163 -17.09 5.15 11.68
N SER A 164 -17.26 3.99 12.33
CA SER A 164 -16.53 3.63 13.55
C SER A 164 -15.33 2.74 13.27
N ASP A 165 -14.33 2.73 14.15
CA ASP A 165 -13.19 1.77 14.08
C ASP A 165 -13.68 0.31 14.03
N ARG A 166 -14.88 0.06 14.55
CA ARG A 166 -15.52 -1.24 14.48
C ARG A 166 -16.14 -1.55 13.12
N SER A 167 -16.63 -0.57 12.38
CA SER A 167 -17.15 -0.74 11.01
C SER A 167 -16.01 -1.22 10.08
N TYR A 168 -14.80 -0.69 10.25
CA TYR A 168 -13.58 -1.22 9.60
C TYR A 168 -13.30 -2.66 10.06
N GLY A 169 -13.37 -2.90 11.37
CA GLY A 169 -13.27 -4.24 11.96
C GLY A 169 -14.15 -5.29 11.28
N LEU A 170 -15.43 -4.98 11.15
CA LEU A 170 -16.45 -5.84 10.55
C LEU A 170 -16.21 -6.04 9.06
N ALA A 171 -15.90 -4.97 8.31
CA ALA A 171 -15.60 -5.05 6.89
C ALA A 171 -14.37 -5.94 6.61
N VAL A 172 -13.28 -5.77 7.37
CA VAL A 172 -12.09 -6.62 7.25
C VAL A 172 -12.44 -8.09 7.48
N VAL A 173 -13.16 -8.41 8.54
CA VAL A 173 -13.48 -9.81 8.84
C VAL A 173 -14.42 -10.41 7.80
N ALA A 174 -15.46 -9.68 7.38
CA ALA A 174 -16.37 -10.14 6.34
C ALA A 174 -15.60 -10.46 5.05
N GLU A 175 -14.71 -9.56 4.63
CA GLU A 175 -13.91 -9.74 3.41
C GLU A 175 -12.88 -10.86 3.58
N LEU A 176 -12.17 -10.94 4.71
CA LEU A 176 -11.18 -11.99 5.00
C LEU A 176 -11.82 -13.39 4.97
N LEU A 177 -13.06 -13.52 5.45
CA LEU A 177 -13.82 -14.78 5.42
C LEU A 177 -14.38 -15.10 4.03
N ALA A 178 -14.60 -14.08 3.19
CA ALA A 178 -15.08 -14.22 1.83
C ALA A 178 -13.97 -14.50 0.80
N LEU A 179 -12.69 -14.36 1.18
CA LEU A 179 -11.56 -14.68 0.31
C LEU A 179 -11.51 -16.15 -0.08
N ASP A 180 -11.25 -16.38 -1.36
CA ASP A 180 -10.85 -17.69 -1.86
C ASP A 180 -9.56 -18.16 -1.17
N PRO A 181 -9.38 -19.48 -0.98
CA PRO A 181 -8.22 -20.03 -0.28
C PRO A 181 -6.88 -19.49 -0.76
N GLU A 182 -6.72 -19.27 -2.07
CA GLU A 182 -5.50 -18.80 -2.72
C GLU A 182 -5.12 -17.36 -2.36
N ASP A 183 -6.08 -16.51 -1.98
CA ASP A 183 -5.84 -15.10 -1.65
C ASP A 183 -5.68 -14.88 -0.13
N ARG A 184 -5.95 -15.90 0.70
CA ARG A 184 -5.99 -15.73 2.17
C ARG A 184 -4.66 -15.34 2.78
N ASP A 185 -3.55 -15.77 2.20
CA ASP A 185 -2.23 -15.46 2.76
C ASP A 185 -1.81 -14.02 2.42
N HIS A 186 -1.92 -13.64 1.13
CA HIS A 186 -1.52 -12.31 0.67
C HIS A 186 -2.55 -11.23 1.02
N THR A 187 -3.78 -11.38 0.51
CA THR A 187 -4.86 -10.41 0.73
C THR A 187 -5.33 -10.43 2.17
N GLY A 188 -5.34 -11.59 2.81
CA GLY A 188 -5.73 -11.66 4.22
C GLY A 188 -4.78 -10.90 5.15
N LYS A 189 -3.47 -10.92 4.87
CA LYS A 189 -2.50 -10.09 5.60
C LYS A 189 -2.78 -8.60 5.39
N ILE A 190 -2.95 -8.16 4.14
CA ILE A 190 -3.30 -6.76 3.80
C ILE A 190 -4.54 -6.30 4.58
N LEU A 191 -5.58 -7.14 4.61
CA LEU A 191 -6.83 -6.88 5.31
C LEU A 191 -6.64 -6.78 6.84
N MET A 192 -5.88 -7.69 7.46
CA MET A 192 -5.62 -7.67 8.90
C MET A 192 -4.76 -6.45 9.31
N ASP A 193 -3.73 -6.15 8.52
CA ASP A 193 -2.81 -5.03 8.78
C ASP A 193 -3.53 -3.67 8.74
N ALA A 194 -4.68 -3.58 8.07
CA ALA A 194 -5.55 -2.40 8.10
C ALA A 194 -6.11 -2.06 9.50
N LEU A 195 -6.13 -3.03 10.43
CA LEU A 195 -6.64 -2.87 11.80
C LEU A 195 -5.56 -2.86 12.88
N GLY A 196 -4.31 -3.10 12.49
CA GLY A 196 -3.17 -3.25 13.39
C GLY A 196 -2.31 -4.45 13.01
N ARG A 197 -1.18 -4.60 13.69
CA ARG A 197 -0.30 -5.74 13.47
C ARG A 197 -0.69 -6.90 14.36
N PHE A 198 -0.87 -8.06 13.75
CA PHE A 198 -1.16 -9.31 14.44
C PHE A 198 -0.10 -10.34 14.01
N PRO A 199 0.49 -11.10 14.93
CA PRO A 199 1.52 -12.08 14.60
C PRO A 199 0.97 -13.24 13.76
N ASP A 200 -0.31 -13.56 13.92
CA ASP A 200 -1.01 -14.56 13.14
C ASP A 200 -2.52 -14.28 13.08
N ARG A 201 -3.20 -15.08 12.25
CA ARG A 201 -4.64 -15.03 12.04
C ARG A 201 -5.43 -15.38 13.32
N ASP A 202 -4.93 -16.30 14.14
CA ASP A 202 -5.60 -16.72 15.38
C ASP A 202 -5.66 -15.56 16.37
N GLU A 203 -4.57 -14.78 16.51
CA GLU A 203 -4.50 -13.60 17.36
C GLU A 203 -5.37 -12.45 16.82
N PHE A 204 -5.41 -12.26 15.51
CA PHE A 204 -6.34 -11.30 14.89
C PHE A 204 -7.80 -11.63 15.22
N PHE A 205 -8.22 -12.89 15.05
CA PHE A 205 -9.58 -13.31 15.36
C PHE A 205 -9.87 -13.31 16.86
N HIS A 206 -8.90 -13.63 17.70
CA HIS A 206 -9.02 -13.49 19.16
C HIS A 206 -9.27 -12.03 19.54
N TYR A 207 -8.47 -11.10 19.01
CA TYR A 207 -8.65 -9.67 19.19
C TYR A 207 -10.02 -9.19 18.70
N PHE A 208 -10.40 -9.55 17.47
CA PHE A 208 -11.69 -9.17 16.89
C PHE A 208 -12.87 -9.66 17.73
N THR A 209 -12.82 -10.92 18.17
CA THR A 209 -13.88 -11.57 18.96
C THR A 209 -14.03 -10.93 20.32
N THR A 210 -12.94 -10.80 21.07
CA THR A 210 -12.95 -10.25 22.43
C THR A 210 -13.35 -8.76 22.44
N THR A 211 -12.87 -7.97 21.48
CA THR A 211 -13.24 -6.56 21.38
C THR A 211 -14.70 -6.33 21.01
N THR A 212 -15.29 -7.13 20.11
CA THR A 212 -16.72 -7.00 19.81
C THR A 212 -17.61 -7.44 20.96
N ALA A 213 -17.28 -8.57 21.59
CA ALA A 213 -17.99 -9.01 22.77
C ALA A 213 -17.95 -7.94 23.88
N ARG A 214 -16.78 -7.32 24.11
CA ARG A 214 -16.65 -6.23 25.07
C ARG A 214 -17.54 -5.03 24.73
N ILE A 215 -17.50 -4.54 23.48
CA ILE A 215 -18.30 -3.37 23.09
C ILE A 215 -19.80 -3.66 23.25
N LEU A 216 -20.26 -4.84 22.83
CA LEU A 216 -21.65 -5.25 23.03
C LEU A 216 -22.01 -5.30 24.51
N TYR A 217 -21.14 -5.87 25.35
CA TYR A 217 -21.37 -5.96 26.78
C TYR A 217 -21.42 -4.58 27.46
N GLU A 218 -20.49 -3.68 27.13
CA GLU A 218 -20.42 -2.31 27.66
C GLU A 218 -21.61 -1.43 27.26
N ASN A 219 -22.35 -1.81 26.20
CA ASN A 219 -23.56 -1.14 25.73
C ASN A 219 -24.84 -1.93 26.07
N ASP A 220 -24.83 -2.72 27.15
CA ASP A 220 -25.98 -3.48 27.67
C ASP A 220 -26.53 -4.60 26.76
N TYR A 221 -25.77 -5.01 25.73
CA TYR A 221 -26.14 -6.09 24.80
C TYR A 221 -25.48 -7.44 25.18
N LYS A 222 -25.56 -7.83 26.46
CA LYS A 222 -24.88 -9.03 27.00
C LYS A 222 -25.21 -10.35 26.29
N TYR A 223 -26.44 -10.50 25.77
CA TYR A 223 -26.83 -11.72 25.03
C TYR A 223 -26.24 -11.75 23.62
N TRP A 224 -26.14 -10.59 22.96
CA TRP A 224 -25.43 -10.46 21.70
C TRP A 224 -23.93 -10.69 21.89
N ALA A 225 -23.34 -10.19 22.99
CA ALA A 225 -21.94 -10.46 23.32
C ALA A 225 -21.66 -11.96 23.45
N ALA A 226 -22.53 -12.70 24.15
CA ALA A 226 -22.41 -14.15 24.30
C ALA A 226 -22.54 -14.89 22.96
N LEU A 227 -23.50 -14.49 22.12
CA LEU A 227 -23.68 -15.09 20.78
C LEU A 227 -22.50 -14.77 19.85
N ALA A 228 -21.95 -13.56 19.90
CA ALA A 228 -20.77 -13.17 19.14
C ALA A 228 -19.55 -14.05 19.51
N ILE A 229 -19.31 -14.28 20.80
CA ILE A 229 -18.28 -15.20 21.27
C ILE A 229 -18.52 -16.61 20.73
N ASP A 230 -19.76 -17.09 20.83
CA ASP A 230 -20.10 -18.45 20.40
C ASP A 230 -19.87 -18.63 18.88
N VAL A 231 -20.23 -17.63 18.08
CA VAL A 231 -20.08 -17.65 16.61
C VAL A 231 -18.63 -17.46 16.15
N PHE A 232 -17.86 -16.55 16.77
CA PHE A 232 -16.51 -16.22 16.31
C PHE A 232 -15.38 -16.98 17.00
N SER A 233 -15.60 -17.58 18.17
CA SER A 233 -14.56 -18.36 18.86
C SER A 233 -13.91 -19.47 18.01
N PRO A 234 -14.61 -20.16 17.08
CA PRO A 234 -13.96 -21.12 16.17
C PRO A 234 -12.91 -20.50 15.25
N LEU A 235 -12.98 -19.19 14.97
CA LEU A 235 -12.01 -18.48 14.14
C LEU A 235 -10.68 -18.21 14.87
N CYS A 236 -10.67 -18.34 16.20
CA CYS A 236 -9.50 -18.06 17.05
C CYS A 236 -8.49 -19.22 17.08
N GLY A 237 -8.77 -20.33 16.39
CA GLY A 237 -7.87 -21.48 16.30
C GLY A 237 -7.36 -21.96 17.66
N ASN A 238 -6.04 -21.96 17.85
CA ASN A 238 -5.40 -22.43 19.08
C ASN A 238 -5.74 -21.57 20.31
N ARG A 239 -6.23 -20.34 20.09
CA ARG A 239 -6.59 -19.37 21.14
C ARG A 239 -8.06 -19.44 21.53
N GLN A 240 -8.82 -20.42 21.02
CA GLN A 240 -10.26 -20.54 21.31
C GLN A 240 -10.55 -20.66 22.83
N SER A 241 -9.69 -21.33 23.60
CA SER A 241 -9.82 -21.44 25.06
C SER A 241 -9.51 -20.14 25.81
N GLU A 242 -8.86 -19.16 25.15
CA GLU A 242 -8.43 -17.89 25.73
C GLU A 242 -9.48 -16.77 25.55
N VAL A 243 -10.58 -17.02 24.85
CA VAL A 243 -11.63 -16.02 24.55
C VAL A 243 -12.32 -15.48 25.81
N GLY A 244 -12.25 -16.22 26.94
CA GLY A 244 -12.72 -15.76 28.25
C GLY A 244 -11.78 -14.78 28.98
N GLN A 245 -10.60 -14.50 28.43
CA GLN A 245 -9.61 -13.55 28.97
C GLN A 245 -9.47 -12.36 27.99
N PRO A 246 -9.99 -11.15 28.31
CA PRO A 246 -9.90 -10.00 27.41
C PRO A 246 -8.44 -9.61 27.16
N THR A 247 -8.02 -9.56 25.89
CA THR A 247 -6.73 -9.00 25.48
C THR A 247 -6.89 -7.54 25.03
N SER A 248 -5.82 -6.78 25.17
CA SER A 248 -5.68 -5.44 24.61
C SER A 248 -4.61 -5.52 23.50
N PRO A 249 -4.77 -4.82 22.36
CA PRO A 249 -3.67 -4.66 21.44
C PRO A 249 -2.58 -3.85 22.16
N ALA A 250 -1.31 -4.11 21.86
CA ALA A 250 -0.17 -3.42 22.50
C ALA A 250 -0.23 -1.88 22.37
N ALA A 251 -1.00 -1.35 21.40
CA ALA A 251 -1.48 0.03 21.32
C ALA A 251 -2.79 0.07 20.49
N ARG A 252 -3.74 0.97 20.80
CA ARG A 252 -4.92 1.24 19.93
C ARG A 252 -4.62 2.40 18.98
N LEU A 253 -5.17 2.35 17.76
CA LEU A 253 -5.10 3.45 16.78
C LEU A 253 -5.74 4.75 17.35
N ASP A 254 -6.72 4.62 18.22
CA ASP A 254 -7.44 5.73 18.88
C ASP A 254 -6.63 6.45 19.97
N ASP A 255 -5.52 5.86 20.40
CA ASP A 255 -4.57 6.50 21.31
C ASP A 255 -3.50 7.31 20.52
N GLN A 256 -3.50 7.21 19.18
CA GLN A 256 -2.66 8.04 18.31
C GLN A 256 -3.41 9.34 17.96
N PRO A 257 -2.73 10.50 17.97
CA PRO A 257 -3.36 11.74 17.53
C PRO A 257 -3.87 11.57 16.09
N GLN A 258 -5.14 11.93 15.84
CA GLN A 258 -5.70 11.96 14.49
C GLN A 258 -4.74 12.76 13.59
N LEU A 259 -4.22 12.11 12.55
CA LEU A 259 -3.31 12.77 11.63
C LEU A 259 -4.09 13.86 10.87
N PRO A 260 -3.67 15.12 10.93
CA PRO A 260 -4.23 16.17 10.08
C PRO A 260 -4.12 15.76 8.61
N ALA A 261 -5.11 16.11 7.78
CA ALA A 261 -5.13 15.75 6.37
C ALA A 261 -3.88 16.24 5.62
N GLU A 262 -3.30 17.36 6.05
CA GLU A 262 -2.09 17.93 5.47
C GLU A 262 -0.83 17.11 5.78
N LEU A 263 -0.90 16.18 6.74
CA LEU A 263 0.17 15.28 7.13
C LEU A 263 -0.04 13.86 6.59
N GLU A 264 -1.08 13.61 5.78
CA GLU A 264 -1.24 12.37 5.02
C GLU A 264 -0.08 12.19 4.01
N LEU A 265 0.36 10.94 3.75
CA LEU A 265 1.49 10.68 2.83
C LEU A 265 1.19 11.21 1.43
N ALA A 266 -0.06 11.06 0.98
CA ALA A 266 -0.52 11.58 -0.31
C ALA A 266 -0.41 13.12 -0.35
N ALA A 267 -0.86 13.81 0.69
CA ALA A 267 -0.75 15.26 0.79
C ALA A 267 0.73 15.72 0.80
N ILE A 268 1.61 15.01 1.51
CA ILE A 268 3.05 15.28 1.50
C ILE A 268 3.65 15.07 0.11
N ALA A 269 3.23 14.01 -0.61
CA ALA A 269 3.66 13.75 -1.97
C ALA A 269 3.16 14.83 -2.96
N ASP A 270 1.96 15.36 -2.76
CA ASP A 270 1.43 16.48 -3.54
C ASP A 270 2.20 17.77 -3.27
N VAL A 271 2.54 18.06 -2.01
CA VAL A 271 3.45 19.16 -1.64
C VAL A 271 4.81 18.96 -2.30
N TRP A 272 5.34 17.75 -2.37
CA TRP A 272 6.61 17.50 -3.07
C TRP A 272 6.51 17.87 -4.55
N LYS A 273 5.44 17.45 -5.23
CA LYS A 273 5.22 17.78 -6.65
C LYS A 273 5.02 19.28 -6.90
N ALA A 274 4.32 19.96 -6.00
CA ALA A 274 3.95 21.37 -6.16
C ALA A 274 5.02 22.35 -5.68
N GLU A 275 5.67 22.05 -4.55
CA GLU A 275 6.52 22.99 -3.80
C GLU A 275 7.98 22.49 -3.62
N GLY A 276 8.24 21.22 -3.92
CA GLY A 276 9.59 20.63 -3.86
C GLY A 276 9.91 19.88 -2.56
N ALA A 277 11.08 19.24 -2.54
CA ALA A 277 11.47 18.29 -1.49
C ALA A 277 11.61 18.92 -0.10
N ASP A 278 12.07 20.18 -0.01
CA ASP A 278 12.24 20.88 1.27
C ASP A 278 10.90 21.17 1.97
N ALA A 279 9.87 21.56 1.21
CA ALA A 279 8.54 21.80 1.75
C ALA A 279 7.90 20.49 2.23
N ALA A 280 8.00 19.43 1.42
CA ALA A 280 7.52 18.11 1.76
C ALA A 280 8.23 17.52 2.99
N ALA A 281 9.55 17.72 3.10
CA ALA A 281 10.33 17.23 4.23
C ALA A 281 9.84 17.83 5.55
N LYS A 282 9.48 19.13 5.59
CA LYS A 282 8.92 19.77 6.80
C LYS A 282 7.62 19.10 7.25
N LYS A 283 6.72 18.79 6.31
CA LYS A 283 5.47 18.08 6.60
C LYS A 283 5.72 16.63 7.04
N ALA A 284 6.63 15.94 6.37
CA ALA A 284 7.04 14.59 6.77
C ALA A 284 7.66 14.57 8.19
N MET A 285 8.46 15.59 8.55
CA MET A 285 9.00 15.75 9.91
C MET A 285 7.91 15.94 10.97
N GLU A 286 6.83 16.67 10.67
CA GLU A 286 5.67 16.80 11.56
C GLU A 286 4.94 15.46 11.72
N ARG A 287 4.74 14.72 10.60
CA ARG A 287 4.13 13.39 10.61
C ARG A 287 4.88 12.41 11.50
N VAL A 288 6.19 12.23 11.30
CA VAL A 288 6.97 11.22 12.06
C VAL A 288 7.02 11.49 13.57
N LYS A 289 6.79 12.75 13.99
CA LYS A 289 6.64 13.10 15.43
C LYS A 289 5.29 12.63 15.99
N LEU A 290 4.23 12.72 15.18
CA LEU A 290 2.87 12.30 15.56
C LEU A 290 2.70 10.78 15.47
N THR A 291 3.33 10.14 14.48
CA THR A 291 3.28 8.69 14.24
C THR A 291 4.67 8.06 14.29
N PRO A 292 5.28 7.94 15.48
CA PRO A 292 6.65 7.42 15.64
C PRO A 292 6.81 5.94 15.27
N GLY A 293 5.71 5.23 14.99
CA GLY A 293 5.70 3.84 14.51
C GLY A 293 5.36 3.67 13.02
N ASP A 294 5.18 4.75 12.27
CA ASP A 294 4.82 4.70 10.85
C ASP A 294 6.06 4.55 9.95
N ALA A 295 6.34 3.32 9.53
CA ALA A 295 7.48 3.00 8.68
C ALA A 295 7.49 3.78 7.36
N PHE A 296 6.33 4.02 6.76
CA PHE A 296 6.21 4.71 5.47
C PHE A 296 6.44 6.22 5.62
N ALA A 297 6.05 6.80 6.75
CA ALA A 297 6.43 8.18 7.08
C ALA A 297 7.95 8.36 7.17
N PHE A 298 8.63 7.43 7.85
CA PHE A 298 10.09 7.41 7.92
C PHE A 298 10.72 7.11 6.55
N GLY A 299 10.14 6.20 5.76
CA GLY A 299 10.58 5.91 4.40
C GLY A 299 10.49 7.13 3.49
N LEU A 300 9.36 7.84 3.51
CA LEU A 300 9.15 9.07 2.76
C LEU A 300 10.10 10.18 3.21
N LEU A 301 10.25 10.40 4.52
CA LEU A 301 11.18 11.40 5.04
C LEU A 301 12.63 11.07 4.64
N GLY A 302 13.01 9.79 4.73
CA GLY A 302 14.33 9.32 4.32
C GLY A 302 14.59 9.52 2.83
N HIS A 303 13.60 9.23 1.99
CA HIS A 303 13.68 9.49 0.55
C HIS A 303 13.77 11.00 0.25
N LEU A 304 13.00 11.85 0.92
CA LEU A 304 13.09 13.30 0.78
C LEU A 304 14.47 13.84 1.18
N TYR A 305 15.08 13.30 2.24
CA TYR A 305 16.47 13.61 2.59
C TYR A 305 17.46 13.13 1.52
N LEU A 306 17.24 11.96 0.94
CA LEU A 306 18.07 11.43 -0.13
C LEU A 306 18.01 12.28 -1.41
N VAL A 307 16.83 12.79 -1.77
CA VAL A 307 16.65 13.76 -2.88
C VAL A 307 17.50 15.01 -2.66
N ASN A 308 17.61 15.46 -1.41
CA ASN A 308 18.47 16.56 -1.00
C ASN A 308 19.94 16.14 -0.76
N PHE A 309 20.29 14.90 -1.07
CA PHE A 309 21.62 14.29 -0.87
C PHE A 309 22.11 14.29 0.58
N ASP A 310 21.20 14.36 1.55
CA ASP A 310 21.49 14.19 2.97
C ASP A 310 21.44 12.71 3.33
N ILE A 311 22.46 11.98 2.88
CA ILE A 311 22.55 10.53 3.05
C ILE A 311 22.55 10.12 4.54
N PRO A 312 23.23 10.80 5.48
CA PRO A 312 23.18 10.41 6.88
C PRO A 312 21.77 10.45 7.48
N ARG A 313 21.00 11.53 7.27
CA ARG A 313 19.61 11.59 7.77
C ARG A 313 18.70 10.63 7.03
N ALA A 314 18.94 10.42 5.73
CA ALA A 314 18.23 9.41 4.96
C ALA A 314 18.43 8.02 5.57
N LEU A 315 19.67 7.61 5.84
CA LEU A 315 19.98 6.33 6.46
C LEU A 315 19.39 6.20 7.87
N ALA A 316 19.39 7.25 8.69
CA ALA A 316 18.74 7.22 9.99
C ALA A 316 17.24 6.91 9.88
N CYS A 317 16.54 7.62 9.01
CA CYS A 317 15.11 7.42 8.75
C CYS A 317 14.82 6.05 8.16
N LEU A 318 15.59 5.63 7.15
CA LEU A 318 15.39 4.37 6.43
C LEU A 318 15.76 3.15 7.27
N SER A 319 16.76 3.26 8.16
CA SER A 319 17.09 2.23 9.15
C SER A 319 15.94 2.03 10.13
N ARG A 320 15.34 3.13 10.62
CA ARG A 320 14.15 3.06 11.47
C ARG A 320 12.94 2.48 10.71
N ALA A 321 12.74 2.90 9.46
CA ALA A 321 11.68 2.35 8.61
C ALA A 321 11.86 0.84 8.41
N TYR A 322 13.10 0.37 8.17
CA TYR A 322 13.42 -1.05 8.02
C TYR A 322 13.14 -1.83 9.31
N TRP A 323 13.46 -1.28 10.48
CA TRP A 323 13.12 -1.92 11.75
C TRP A 323 11.62 -2.03 11.99
N LEU A 324 10.88 -1.02 11.57
CA LEU A 324 9.43 -1.02 11.68
C LEU A 324 8.82 -2.02 10.68
N GLU A 325 9.31 -2.11 9.45
CA GLU A 325 8.80 -2.99 8.39
C GLU A 325 9.94 -3.65 7.58
N PRO A 326 10.59 -4.70 8.09
CA PRO A 326 11.75 -5.33 7.43
C PRO A 326 11.38 -6.20 6.22
N ASP A 327 10.09 -6.49 6.04
CA ASP A 327 9.53 -7.23 4.89
C ASP A 327 8.99 -6.30 3.80
N SER A 328 9.08 -4.96 3.95
CA SER A 328 8.60 -4.03 2.94
C SER A 328 9.63 -3.83 1.82
N ALA A 329 9.29 -4.26 0.61
CA ALA A 329 10.13 -4.08 -0.57
C ALA A 329 10.46 -2.61 -0.84
N MET A 330 9.50 -1.70 -0.64
CA MET A 330 9.71 -0.26 -0.80
C MET A 330 10.72 0.30 0.21
N VAL A 331 10.65 -0.13 1.47
CA VAL A 331 11.59 0.30 2.51
C VAL A 331 13.00 -0.20 2.21
N VAL A 332 13.14 -1.49 1.87
CA VAL A 332 14.42 -2.11 1.50
C VAL A 332 15.00 -1.45 0.26
N PHE A 333 14.15 -1.10 -0.72
CA PHE A 333 14.53 -0.40 -1.93
C PHE A 333 15.07 1.01 -1.64
N TYR A 334 14.36 1.84 -0.87
CA TYR A 334 14.85 3.17 -0.53
C TYR A 334 16.12 3.12 0.32
N LEU A 335 16.26 2.14 1.20
CA LEU A 335 17.50 1.88 1.93
C LEU A 335 18.64 1.53 0.96
N GLY A 336 18.39 0.67 -0.02
CA GLY A 336 19.31 0.34 -1.10
C GLY A 336 19.71 1.57 -1.93
N GLN A 337 18.77 2.48 -2.23
CA GLN A 337 19.07 3.73 -2.93
C GLN A 337 19.97 4.65 -2.09
N ALA A 338 19.73 4.74 -0.79
CA ALA A 338 20.58 5.54 0.10
C ALA A 338 22.00 4.97 0.20
N PHE A 339 22.14 3.64 0.28
CA PHE A 339 23.45 2.98 0.25
C PHE A 339 24.14 3.14 -1.11
N HIS A 340 23.40 3.04 -2.21
CA HIS A 340 23.92 3.26 -3.56
C HIS A 340 24.44 4.70 -3.73
N ALA A 341 23.69 5.70 -3.27
CA ALA A 341 24.11 7.10 -3.29
C ALA A 341 25.36 7.38 -2.42
N GLY A 342 25.57 6.59 -1.37
CA GLY A 342 26.77 6.63 -0.53
C GLY A 342 27.95 5.79 -1.04
N TYR A 343 27.77 5.06 -2.14
CA TYR A 343 28.74 4.11 -2.71
C TYR A 343 29.11 2.95 -1.78
N PHE A 344 28.15 2.47 -1.01
CA PHE A 344 28.33 1.36 -0.07
C PHE A 344 27.95 0.02 -0.71
N GLU A 345 28.78 -0.47 -1.65
CA GLU A 345 28.52 -1.66 -2.48
C GLU A 345 28.00 -2.87 -1.69
N LYS A 346 28.69 -3.25 -0.60
CA LYS A 346 28.27 -4.37 0.24
C LYS A 346 26.85 -4.21 0.78
N GLN A 347 26.46 -2.99 1.15
CA GLN A 347 25.14 -2.73 1.70
C GLN A 347 24.06 -2.70 0.63
N VAL A 348 24.42 -2.25 -0.58
CA VAL A 348 23.58 -2.43 -1.77
C VAL A 348 23.32 -3.91 -2.02
N ASP A 349 24.36 -4.75 -1.96
CA ASP A 349 24.20 -6.20 -2.18
C ASP A 349 23.32 -6.84 -1.10
N LEU A 350 23.45 -6.45 0.17
CA LEU A 350 22.55 -6.92 1.24
C LEU A 350 21.10 -6.49 0.96
N CYS A 351 20.88 -5.24 0.57
CA CYS A 351 19.55 -4.74 0.23
C CYS A 351 18.97 -5.46 -0.98
N LEU A 352 19.73 -5.65 -2.06
CA LEU A 352 19.27 -6.38 -3.25
C LEU A 352 18.97 -7.84 -2.93
N ALA A 353 19.87 -8.52 -2.21
CA ALA A 353 19.66 -9.91 -1.78
C ALA A 353 18.38 -10.03 -0.94
N ARG A 354 18.16 -9.10 0.00
CA ARG A 354 16.91 -9.05 0.77
C ARG A 354 15.71 -8.80 -0.14
N LEU A 355 15.78 -7.79 -1.01
CA LEU A 355 14.71 -7.40 -1.90
C LEU A 355 14.27 -8.53 -2.84
N HIS A 356 15.21 -9.31 -3.38
CA HIS A 356 14.94 -10.49 -4.20
C HIS A 356 14.11 -11.58 -3.48
N THR A 357 14.16 -11.63 -2.14
CA THR A 357 13.35 -12.57 -1.35
C THR A 357 11.91 -12.11 -1.16
N LEU A 358 11.61 -10.83 -1.43
CA LEU A 358 10.31 -10.23 -1.13
C LEU A 358 9.31 -10.46 -2.29
N PRO A 359 8.06 -10.86 -1.98
CA PRO A 359 7.05 -11.13 -3.01
C PRO A 359 6.77 -9.96 -3.95
N GLU A 360 6.77 -8.72 -3.43
CA GLU A 360 6.51 -7.52 -4.22
C GLU A 360 7.57 -7.30 -5.29
N TYR A 361 8.84 -7.59 -4.98
CA TYR A 361 9.92 -7.55 -5.97
C TYR A 361 9.75 -8.64 -7.03
N GLN A 362 9.35 -9.85 -6.64
CA GLN A 362 9.15 -10.96 -7.59
C GLN A 362 8.00 -10.68 -8.55
N LYS A 363 6.96 -9.96 -8.09
CA LYS A 363 5.83 -9.54 -8.92
C LYS A 363 6.24 -8.44 -9.92
N GLU A 364 6.97 -7.43 -9.46
CA GLU A 364 7.27 -6.21 -10.24
C GLU A 364 8.73 -5.75 -10.10
N PRO A 365 9.72 -6.54 -10.54
CA PRO A 365 11.14 -6.27 -10.27
C PRO A 365 11.63 -4.96 -10.90
N ASP A 366 11.02 -4.55 -12.01
CA ASP A 366 11.38 -3.32 -12.73
C ASP A 366 11.10 -2.04 -11.93
N GLN A 367 10.18 -2.06 -10.96
CA GLN A 367 9.89 -0.90 -10.11
C GLN A 367 10.98 -0.64 -9.07
N TYR A 368 11.82 -1.64 -8.83
CA TYR A 368 12.81 -1.66 -7.77
C TYR A 368 14.25 -1.56 -8.30
N GLN A 369 14.42 -1.08 -9.53
CA GLN A 369 15.75 -0.76 -10.06
C GLN A 369 16.31 0.46 -9.33
N LEU A 370 17.50 0.31 -8.74
CA LEU A 370 18.18 1.41 -8.04
C LEU A 370 18.62 2.51 -9.01
N GLY A 371 18.77 2.14 -10.28
CA GLY A 371 19.21 2.97 -11.38
C GLY A 371 20.73 3.06 -11.46
N VAL A 372 21.16 3.83 -12.46
CA VAL A 372 22.57 4.04 -12.79
C VAL A 372 22.88 5.52 -12.65
N GLU A 373 23.98 5.82 -11.95
CA GLU A 373 24.57 7.14 -11.92
C GLU A 373 25.52 7.30 -13.12
N LEU A 374 25.15 8.20 -14.04
CA LEU A 374 25.83 8.36 -15.33
C LEU A 374 26.59 9.69 -15.37
N PHE A 375 27.91 9.61 -15.50
CA PHE A 375 28.78 10.76 -15.74
C PHE A 375 29.22 10.80 -17.19
N ILE A 376 28.93 11.90 -17.88
CA ILE A 376 29.34 12.11 -19.28
C ILE A 376 30.26 13.33 -19.36
N LYS A 377 31.45 13.12 -19.92
CA LYS A 377 32.49 14.15 -20.11
C LYS A 377 32.95 14.19 -21.57
N CYS A 378 33.50 15.32 -21.97
CA CYS A 378 34.19 15.49 -23.24
C CYS A 378 35.39 16.40 -23.02
N ASP A 379 36.50 16.11 -23.69
CA ASP A 379 37.70 16.96 -23.62
C ASP A 379 37.53 18.28 -24.39
N THR A 380 36.57 18.36 -25.32
CA THR A 380 36.22 19.61 -26.00
C THR A 380 35.19 20.39 -25.20
N PRO A 381 35.48 21.66 -24.82
CA PRO A 381 34.53 22.55 -24.17
C PRO A 381 33.25 22.73 -25.01
N GLU A 382 32.16 23.11 -24.35
CA GLU A 382 30.86 23.41 -25.02
C GLU A 382 30.19 22.22 -25.72
N THR A 383 30.77 21.02 -25.60
CA THR A 383 30.13 19.80 -26.07
C THR A 383 28.84 19.54 -25.31
N HIS A 384 27.76 19.29 -26.03
CA HIS A 384 26.48 18.83 -25.48
C HIS A 384 26.36 17.32 -25.62
N ALA A 385 25.56 16.68 -24.78
CA ALA A 385 25.21 15.28 -24.93
C ALA A 385 23.71 15.09 -25.06
N THR A 386 23.33 14.05 -25.79
CA THR A 386 22.00 13.44 -25.71
C THR A 386 22.11 12.02 -25.16
N LEU A 387 21.05 11.59 -24.48
CA LEU A 387 20.85 10.20 -24.04
C LEU A 387 19.56 9.70 -24.68
N ASP A 388 19.65 8.62 -25.45
CA ASP A 388 18.53 8.00 -26.18
C ASP A 388 17.73 9.00 -27.02
N GLY A 389 18.46 9.93 -27.65
CA GLY A 389 17.89 10.98 -28.49
C GLY A 389 17.30 12.17 -27.73
N ARG A 390 17.26 12.14 -26.39
CA ARG A 390 16.81 13.26 -25.56
C ARG A 390 17.98 14.16 -25.14
N PRO A 391 17.86 15.50 -25.20
CA PRO A 391 18.90 16.39 -24.71
C PRO A 391 19.22 16.12 -23.22
N ALA A 392 20.49 15.84 -22.92
CA ALA A 392 20.97 15.62 -21.55
C ALA A 392 21.60 16.89 -20.95
N GLY A 393 22.34 17.65 -21.76
CA GLY A 393 22.93 18.93 -21.35
C GLY A 393 24.38 19.12 -21.82
N ARG A 394 25.02 20.19 -21.38
CA ARG A 394 26.43 20.49 -21.67
C ARG A 394 27.35 19.65 -20.78
N CYS A 395 28.40 19.07 -21.35
CA CYS A 395 29.43 18.33 -20.61
C CYS A 395 30.33 19.29 -19.81
N PRO A 396 30.83 18.88 -18.62
CA PRO A 396 30.55 17.63 -17.94
C PRO A 396 29.14 17.61 -17.32
N LEU A 397 28.49 16.45 -17.36
CA LEU A 397 27.16 16.26 -16.76
C LEU A 397 27.13 14.98 -15.93
N GLN A 398 26.24 14.99 -14.93
CA GLN A 398 25.94 13.90 -14.03
C GLN A 398 24.44 13.72 -14.03
N MET A 399 23.99 12.49 -14.24
CA MET A 399 22.58 12.11 -14.18
C MET A 399 22.45 10.91 -13.24
N ARG A 400 21.30 10.80 -12.57
CA ARG A 400 21.01 9.73 -11.61
C ARG A 400 19.68 9.09 -11.97
N GLY A 401 19.49 7.85 -11.53
CA GLY A 401 18.25 7.11 -11.80
C GLY A 401 18.07 6.75 -13.27
N ILE A 402 19.17 6.65 -14.04
CA ILE A 402 19.11 6.13 -15.41
C ILE A 402 18.75 4.64 -15.30
N ARG A 403 17.76 4.18 -16.07
CA ARG A 403 17.37 2.76 -16.04
C ARG A 403 18.53 1.87 -16.49
N ALA A 404 18.56 0.63 -16.03
CA ALA A 404 19.48 -0.36 -16.57
C ALA A 404 19.04 -0.76 -18.00
N GLY A 405 19.98 -1.18 -18.83
CA GLY A 405 19.71 -1.63 -20.20
C GLY A 405 20.56 -0.94 -21.27
N HIS A 406 20.12 -1.06 -22.52
CA HIS A 406 20.82 -0.45 -23.66
C HIS A 406 20.52 1.03 -23.78
N HIS A 407 21.60 1.83 -23.82
CA HIS A 407 21.54 3.27 -23.98
C HIS A 407 22.44 3.75 -25.11
N ARG A 408 22.06 4.89 -25.70
CA ARG A 408 22.85 5.58 -26.72
C ARG A 408 23.19 6.99 -26.25
N ILE A 409 24.48 7.21 -26.00
CA ILE A 409 25.05 8.52 -25.71
C ILE A 409 25.47 9.15 -27.04
N VAL A 410 25.16 10.42 -27.27
CA VAL A 410 25.68 11.16 -28.42
C VAL A 410 26.31 12.46 -27.95
N TRP A 411 27.61 12.61 -28.14
CA TRP A 411 28.29 13.90 -27.97
C TRP A 411 28.12 14.76 -29.21
N GLN A 412 27.75 16.01 -29.02
CA GLN A 412 27.54 17.03 -30.04
C GLN A 412 28.55 18.14 -29.82
N LEU A 413 29.58 18.17 -30.66
CA LEU A 413 30.69 19.10 -30.55
C LEU A 413 30.34 20.46 -31.16
N PRO A 414 31.04 21.53 -30.75
CA PRO A 414 31.03 22.79 -31.47
C PRO A 414 31.35 22.57 -32.95
N GLY A 415 30.58 23.19 -33.84
CA GLY A 415 30.70 23.00 -35.30
C GLY A 415 29.88 21.83 -35.86
N GLY A 416 29.04 21.17 -35.05
CA GLY A 416 28.02 20.23 -35.52
C GLY A 416 28.48 18.78 -35.70
N ARG A 417 29.75 18.47 -35.44
CA ARG A 417 30.25 17.09 -35.44
C ARG A 417 29.62 16.32 -34.28
N GLN A 418 29.22 15.08 -34.53
CA GLN A 418 28.62 14.21 -33.52
C GLN A 418 29.43 12.92 -33.34
N HIS A 419 29.39 12.36 -32.15
CA HIS A 419 29.96 11.04 -31.85
C HIS A 419 28.93 10.20 -31.09
N PRO A 420 28.27 9.23 -31.74
CA PRO A 420 27.38 8.29 -31.07
C PRO A 420 28.17 7.15 -30.42
N TYR A 421 27.70 6.70 -29.26
CA TYR A 421 28.25 5.58 -28.51
C TYR A 421 27.12 4.80 -27.86
N SER A 422 27.10 3.49 -28.08
CA SER A 422 26.10 2.58 -27.51
C SER A 422 26.72 1.81 -26.36
N VAL A 423 25.98 1.67 -25.26
CA VAL A 423 26.44 0.96 -24.07
C VAL A 423 25.28 0.24 -23.39
N THR A 424 25.59 -0.86 -22.70
CA THR A 424 24.67 -1.52 -21.78
C THR A 424 25.03 -1.10 -20.37
N LEU A 425 24.08 -0.54 -19.63
CA LEU A 425 24.25 -0.14 -18.24
C LEU A 425 23.61 -1.19 -17.34
N GLU A 426 24.32 -1.60 -16.29
CA GLU A 426 23.83 -2.54 -15.29
C GLU A 426 23.26 -1.78 -14.08
N ASP A 427 22.21 -2.31 -13.46
CA ASP A 427 21.58 -1.66 -12.32
C ASP A 427 22.53 -1.48 -11.13
N ALA A 428 22.28 -0.45 -10.34
CA ALA A 428 23.05 -0.12 -9.14
C ALA A 428 24.54 0.14 -9.43
N THR A 429 24.87 0.70 -10.60
CA THR A 429 26.26 1.06 -10.97
C THR A 429 26.45 2.56 -11.15
N VAL A 430 27.72 2.97 -11.11
CA VAL A 430 28.21 4.29 -11.48
C VAL A 430 28.99 4.13 -12.78
N ALA A 431 28.45 4.69 -13.86
CA ALA A 431 29.03 4.61 -15.19
C ALA A 431 29.59 5.96 -15.61
N LYS A 432 30.88 6.02 -15.92
CA LYS A 432 31.59 7.23 -16.33
C LYS A 432 32.06 7.05 -17.76
N PHE A 433 31.74 8.01 -18.62
CA PHE A 433 32.20 8.04 -20.02
C PHE A 433 32.85 9.39 -20.31
N ARG A 434 34.03 9.35 -20.92
CA ARG A 434 34.71 10.54 -21.43
C ARG A 434 35.04 10.36 -22.89
N PHE A 435 34.51 11.24 -23.73
CA PHE A 435 34.88 11.30 -25.14
C PHE A 435 36.14 12.15 -25.33
N HIS A 436 37.09 11.59 -26.08
CA HIS A 436 38.34 12.21 -26.51
C HIS A 436 38.25 12.44 -28.03
N PRO A 437 37.85 13.63 -28.52
CA PRO A 437 37.61 13.86 -29.95
C PRO A 437 38.82 13.66 -30.85
N ASP A 438 40.01 13.90 -30.29
CA ASP A 438 41.31 13.52 -30.82
C ASP A 438 41.95 12.66 -29.72
N PRO A 439 41.99 11.32 -29.88
CA PRO A 439 42.03 10.54 -31.13
C PRO A 439 40.69 10.02 -31.68
N GLY A 440 39.55 10.37 -31.08
CA GLY A 440 38.21 9.87 -31.47
C GLY A 440 37.75 8.66 -30.67
N SER A 441 38.28 8.46 -29.47
CA SER A 441 37.99 7.33 -28.57
C SER A 441 37.13 7.73 -27.38
N VAL A 442 36.45 6.77 -26.77
CA VAL A 442 35.74 6.94 -25.49
C VAL A 442 36.42 6.11 -24.42
N SER A 443 36.88 6.77 -23.34
CA SER A 443 37.26 6.06 -22.12
C SER A 443 36.03 5.86 -21.25
N HIS A 444 35.94 4.70 -20.60
CA HIS A 444 34.82 4.39 -19.71
C HIS A 444 35.26 3.65 -18.46
N GLU A 445 34.46 3.79 -17.41
CA GLU A 445 34.59 3.09 -16.14
C GLU A 445 33.17 2.81 -15.63
N ILE A 446 32.83 1.55 -15.42
CA ILE A 446 31.59 1.15 -14.75
C ILE A 446 32.00 0.49 -13.45
N SER A 447 31.52 1.00 -12.33
CA SER A 447 31.93 0.58 -10.99
C SER A 447 30.76 0.66 -10.02
N ARG A 448 30.88 0.05 -8.84
CA ARG A 448 29.97 0.25 -7.70
C ARG A 448 30.64 1.00 -6.54
N SER A 449 31.94 1.26 -6.69
CA SER A 449 32.80 1.86 -5.68
C SER A 449 32.90 3.37 -5.82
N GLY A 450 32.98 4.04 -4.68
CA GLY A 450 33.17 5.49 -4.62
C GLY A 450 33.37 5.94 -3.19
N SER A 451 33.51 7.25 -3.01
CA SER A 451 33.61 7.86 -1.69
C SER A 451 32.94 9.22 -1.73
N VAL A 452 32.08 9.49 -0.76
CA VAL A 452 31.50 10.81 -0.54
C VAL A 452 32.23 11.46 0.62
N THR A 453 32.67 12.70 0.44
CA THR A 453 33.14 13.55 1.54
C THR A 453 32.03 14.52 1.88
N ILE A 454 31.65 14.58 3.15
CA ILE A 454 30.67 15.54 3.67
C ILE A 454 31.35 16.50 4.65
N PHE A 455 30.72 17.65 4.88
CA PHE A 455 31.13 18.57 5.93
C PHE A 455 30.26 18.33 7.16
N ASP A 456 30.91 17.93 8.25
CA ASP A 456 30.29 17.54 9.52
C ASP A 456 31.06 18.20 10.67
N ASN A 457 30.35 18.97 11.51
CA ASN A 457 30.84 19.69 12.67
C ASN A 457 32.08 20.56 12.37
N GLY A 458 32.04 21.31 11.28
CA GLY A 458 33.14 22.21 10.89
C GLY A 458 34.34 21.51 10.25
N SER A 459 34.24 20.22 9.91
CA SER A 459 35.34 19.45 9.30
C SER A 459 34.88 18.59 8.12
N ALA A 460 35.76 18.40 7.13
CA ALA A 460 35.51 17.47 6.03
C ALA A 460 35.78 16.04 6.49
N ARG A 461 34.81 15.13 6.35
CA ARG A 461 34.90 13.73 6.78
C ARG A 461 34.40 12.81 5.68
N LEU A 462 34.90 11.58 5.64
CA LEU A 462 34.33 10.57 4.76
C LEU A 462 32.95 10.19 5.28
N LEU A 463 31.98 10.08 4.37
CA LEU A 463 30.63 9.66 4.70
C LEU A 463 30.63 8.30 5.41
N SER A 464 31.51 7.38 5.00
CA SER A 464 31.72 6.07 5.63
C SER A 464 32.00 6.15 7.12
N ASP A 465 32.73 7.18 7.56
CA ASP A 465 33.11 7.36 8.96
C ASP A 465 31.91 7.90 9.76
N VAL A 466 31.11 8.77 9.14
CA VAL A 466 29.94 9.40 9.75
C VAL A 466 28.80 8.40 9.93
N VAL A 467 28.61 7.51 8.96
CA VAL A 467 27.51 6.53 8.96
C VAL A 467 27.98 5.11 9.29
N ALA A 468 29.15 4.96 9.90
CA ALA A 468 29.77 3.67 10.17
C ALA A 468 28.84 2.67 10.90
N ALA A 469 27.96 3.16 11.78
CA ALA A 469 26.99 2.35 12.50
C ALA A 469 25.93 1.67 11.60
N TYR A 470 25.70 2.19 10.39
CA TYR A 470 24.77 1.63 9.40
C TYR A 470 25.44 0.66 8.43
N LEU A 471 26.79 0.55 8.46
CA LEU A 471 27.56 -0.35 7.59
C LEU A 471 27.70 -1.72 8.25
N VAL A 472 26.64 -2.52 8.15
CA VAL A 472 26.49 -3.80 8.86
C VAL A 472 26.85 -5.02 8.00
N ASP A 473 26.97 -6.19 8.64
CA ASP A 473 27.11 -7.48 7.94
C ASP A 473 25.74 -8.12 7.61
N ASP A 474 24.71 -7.73 8.36
CA ASP A 474 23.33 -8.21 8.24
C ASP A 474 22.40 -7.02 8.49
N LEU A 475 21.41 -6.81 7.60
CA LEU A 475 20.42 -5.75 7.74
C LEU A 475 19.64 -5.83 9.06
N ALA A 476 19.47 -7.01 9.65
CA ALA A 476 18.85 -7.17 10.97
C ALA A 476 19.67 -6.50 12.10
N SER A 477 20.95 -6.20 11.85
CA SER A 477 21.85 -5.51 12.80
C SER A 477 21.89 -3.99 12.61
N LEU A 478 21.08 -3.44 11.69
CA LEU A 478 20.97 -1.99 11.52
C LEU A 478 20.60 -1.33 12.86
N PRO A 479 21.04 -0.08 13.10
CA PRO A 479 20.65 0.62 14.32
C PRO A 479 19.14 0.93 14.31
N GLN A 480 18.60 1.22 15.50
CA GLN A 480 17.23 1.71 15.70
C GLN A 480 17.25 3.19 16.12
N PRO A 481 17.50 4.15 15.22
CA PRO A 481 17.52 5.57 15.58
C PRO A 481 16.18 6.01 16.20
N SER A 482 16.24 6.91 17.18
CA SER A 482 15.04 7.54 17.72
C SER A 482 14.42 8.50 16.69
N VAL A 483 13.20 8.97 16.96
CA VAL A 483 12.59 10.04 16.15
C VAL A 483 13.48 11.28 16.15
N GLU A 484 14.12 11.61 17.27
CA GLU A 484 15.00 12.78 17.35
C GLU A 484 16.24 12.62 16.46
N ASP A 485 16.84 11.43 16.42
CA ASP A 485 18.01 11.16 15.57
C ASP A 485 17.69 11.29 14.08
N CYS A 486 16.45 10.97 13.68
CA CYS A 486 15.95 11.17 12.31
C CYS A 486 15.77 12.66 11.95
N LEU A 487 15.63 13.54 12.94
CA LEU A 487 15.33 14.96 12.76
C LEU A 487 16.53 15.88 12.96
N LYS A 488 17.57 15.42 13.68
CA LYS A 488 18.80 16.17 13.92
C LYS A 488 19.51 16.46 12.61
N ARG A 489 19.76 17.75 12.32
CA ARG A 489 20.71 18.14 11.28
C ARG A 489 22.12 17.82 11.75
N ILE A 490 22.94 17.37 10.82
CA ILE A 490 24.39 17.40 10.99
C ILE A 490 24.80 18.87 10.84
N GLU A 491 25.44 19.43 11.87
CA GLU A 491 25.85 20.84 11.92
C GLU A 491 27.11 21.13 11.11
#